data_AF-A0A2V8H520-F1
#
_entry.id   AF-A0A2V8H520-F1
#
_cell.length_a   1.000
_cell.length_b   1.000
_cell.length_c   1.000
_cell.angle_alpha   90.00
_cell.angle_beta   90.00
_cell.angle_gamma   90.00
#
_symmetry.space_group_name_H-M   'P 1'
#
loop_
_entity.id
_entity.type
_entity.pdbx_description
1 polymer ?
#
loop_
_entity_poly.entity_id
_entity_poly.type
_entity_poly.pdbx_seq_one_letter_code
_entity_poly.pdbx_strand_id
1 'polypeptide(L)'
;MCMKRFSLVSTLVGVFVLTVAISAQAPQGGGGRGGGGRGGRGGAEPQGGAAPPAQGRGGPQVPTPKNLQFFPKDMTGAQILPIMQNFNAALGVNCTYCHNAEPPVDRPGNDFASDDKETKKKARVMLAMARDVNMKLQAELGKPAAELTNVQCVTCHRGVAIPKQLVAIMMETAGKDGINKAVQQYQDLRKQYYGAQAYDFSDATLFAAANQSLAMNKPDDAIAFAQLNLAYHA
;
A
#
# COMPACT_ATOMS: atom_id res chain seq x y z
N MET A 1 -37.37 27.78 46.60
CA MET A 1 -37.98 28.63 45.56
C MET A 1 -36.93 29.52 44.93
N CYS A 2 -36.64 29.36 43.63
CA CYS A 2 -35.90 30.35 42.85
C CYS A 2 -36.51 30.36 41.44
N MET A 3 -37.33 31.38 41.17
CA MET A 3 -38.03 31.58 39.90
C MET A 3 -37.06 32.16 38.87
N LYS A 4 -36.80 31.43 37.78
CA LYS A 4 -36.17 31.99 36.57
C LYS A 4 -37.23 32.18 35.49
N ARG A 5 -37.34 33.43 35.05
CA ARG A 5 -38.26 33.94 34.02
C ARG A 5 -37.86 33.40 32.63
N PHE A 6 -38.82 32.82 31.92
CA PHE A 6 -38.70 32.50 30.49
C PHE A 6 -38.94 33.76 29.67
N SER A 7 -38.06 34.07 28.72
CA SER A 7 -38.27 35.08 27.69
C SER A 7 -38.39 34.36 26.35
N LEU A 8 -39.59 34.42 25.76
CA LEU A 8 -39.87 33.95 24.41
C LEU A 8 -39.29 34.95 23.41
N VAL A 9 -38.43 34.48 22.52
CA VAL A 9 -38.08 35.20 21.28
C VAL A 9 -38.63 34.39 20.11
N SER A 10 -39.59 35.00 19.42
CA SER A 10 -40.29 34.49 18.25
C SER A 10 -39.42 34.72 17.01
N THR A 11 -38.96 33.65 16.37
CA THR A 11 -38.25 33.72 15.08
C THR A 11 -39.17 33.26 13.95
N LEU A 12 -39.54 34.22 13.10
CA LEU A 12 -40.26 34.04 11.85
C LEU A 12 -39.42 33.21 10.86
N VAL A 13 -40.00 32.11 10.39
CA VAL A 13 -39.47 31.26 9.31
C VAL A 13 -39.83 31.90 7.97
N GLY A 14 -38.82 32.45 7.28
CA GLY A 14 -38.93 32.89 5.90
C GLY A 14 -38.40 31.81 4.96
N VAL A 15 -39.31 31.19 4.19
CA VAL A 15 -38.99 30.21 3.14
C VAL A 15 -38.54 30.96 1.89
N PHE A 16 -37.26 30.87 1.54
CA PHE A 16 -36.72 31.30 0.25
C PHE A 16 -36.44 30.07 -0.62
N VAL A 17 -37.27 29.88 -1.65
CA VAL A 17 -37.03 28.88 -2.70
C VAL A 17 -36.06 29.52 -3.71
N LEU A 18 -34.79 29.09 -3.68
CA LEU A 18 -33.81 29.42 -4.72
C LEU A 18 -33.69 28.26 -5.70
N THR A 19 -34.22 28.46 -6.91
CA THR A 19 -33.95 27.61 -8.07
C THR A 19 -32.64 28.06 -8.72
N VAL A 20 -31.59 27.24 -8.63
CA VAL A 20 -30.33 27.46 -9.35
C VAL A 20 -30.25 26.47 -10.52
N ALA A 21 -30.38 26.99 -11.73
CA ALA A 21 -30.11 26.26 -12.97
C ALA A 21 -28.60 26.12 -13.17
N ILE A 22 -28.09 24.88 -13.25
CA ILE A 22 -26.70 24.58 -13.54
C ILE A 22 -26.50 24.64 -15.06
N SER A 23 -25.80 25.66 -15.55
CA SER A 23 -25.24 25.67 -16.91
C SER A 23 -23.76 25.29 -16.83
N ALA A 24 -23.39 24.16 -17.45
CA ALA A 24 -22.02 23.71 -17.55
C ALA A 24 -21.23 24.58 -18.53
N GLN A 25 -20.18 25.24 -18.06
CA GLN A 25 -19.18 25.93 -18.88
C GLN A 25 -17.90 25.10 -18.89
N ALA A 26 -17.48 24.67 -20.07
CA ALA A 26 -16.19 24.00 -20.30
C ALA A 26 -15.04 25.02 -20.21
N PRO A 27 -13.85 24.63 -19.70
CA PRO A 27 -12.71 25.52 -19.63
C PRO A 27 -12.06 25.70 -21.01
N GLN A 28 -11.87 26.95 -21.41
CA GLN A 28 -10.97 27.34 -22.51
C GLN A 28 -9.63 27.83 -21.95
N GLY A 29 -8.55 27.45 -22.64
CA GLY A 29 -7.20 28.02 -22.49
C GLY A 29 -6.13 26.92 -22.53
N GLY A 30 -5.07 27.00 -23.33
CA GLY A 30 -4.57 28.06 -24.20
C GLY A 30 -3.40 27.53 -25.04
N GLY A 31 -3.20 28.09 -26.22
CA GLY A 31 -2.18 27.68 -27.17
C GLY A 31 -0.76 28.17 -26.84
N GLY A 32 0.23 27.36 -27.20
CA GLY A 32 1.65 27.72 -27.26
C GLY A 32 2.28 27.23 -28.57
N ARG A 33 2.72 28.17 -29.40
CA ARG A 33 3.67 28.04 -30.54
C ARG A 33 5.07 27.65 -30.00
N GLY A 34 6.00 27.00 -30.70
CA GLY A 34 6.15 26.59 -32.09
C GLY A 34 7.65 26.29 -32.39
N GLY A 35 7.92 25.60 -33.52
CA GLY A 35 9.25 25.44 -34.16
C GLY A 35 9.71 23.97 -34.22
N GLY A 36 10.08 23.37 -35.35
CA GLY A 36 10.22 23.78 -36.75
C GLY A 36 11.19 22.79 -37.42
N GLY A 37 10.78 22.08 -38.48
CA GLY A 37 11.64 21.14 -39.21
C GLY A 37 10.91 20.46 -40.37
N ARG A 38 11.32 20.76 -41.60
CA ARG A 38 10.63 20.52 -42.88
C ARG A 38 10.93 19.14 -43.51
N GLY A 39 9.96 18.67 -44.31
CA GLY A 39 10.13 17.80 -45.49
C GLY A 39 9.41 16.45 -45.36
N GLY A 40 8.46 16.03 -46.19
CA GLY A 40 7.88 16.55 -47.42
C GLY A 40 7.27 15.39 -48.23
N ARG A 41 6.01 15.57 -48.67
CA ARG A 41 5.29 14.95 -49.81
C ARG A 41 4.31 13.77 -49.56
N GLY A 42 3.07 14.02 -50.02
CA GLY A 42 1.99 13.07 -50.36
C GLY A 42 0.98 12.90 -49.21
N GLY A 43 -0.28 13.35 -49.23
CA GLY A 43 -1.18 13.67 -50.34
C GLY A 43 -2.35 12.67 -50.37
N ALA A 44 -3.29 12.75 -49.41
CA ALA A 44 -4.69 12.28 -49.53
C ALA A 44 -5.51 12.73 -48.29
N GLU A 45 -6.60 13.46 -48.52
CA GLU A 45 -7.65 13.80 -47.55
C GLU A 45 -8.61 12.60 -47.29
N PRO A 46 -9.40 12.63 -46.19
CA PRO A 46 -9.97 11.44 -45.58
C PRO A 46 -11.36 11.11 -46.16
N GLN A 47 -11.54 9.86 -46.60
CA GLN A 47 -12.88 9.32 -46.79
C GLN A 47 -13.37 8.73 -45.46
N GLY A 48 -14.47 9.28 -44.95
CA GLY A 48 -15.16 8.81 -43.77
C GLY A 48 -15.57 7.35 -43.92
N GLY A 49 -14.87 6.47 -43.20
CA GLY A 49 -15.34 5.16 -42.81
C GLY A 49 -15.61 5.20 -41.32
N ALA A 50 -16.86 4.99 -40.92
CA ALA A 50 -17.16 4.70 -39.52
C ALA A 50 -16.28 3.54 -39.07
N ALA A 51 -15.40 3.80 -38.10
CA ALA A 51 -14.65 2.74 -37.45
C ALA A 51 -15.68 1.73 -36.90
N PRO A 52 -15.57 0.43 -37.23
CA PRO A 52 -16.40 -0.57 -36.56
C PRO A 52 -16.17 -0.42 -35.04
N PRO A 53 -17.21 -0.61 -34.20
CA PRO A 53 -17.04 -0.49 -32.77
C PRO A 53 -15.89 -1.40 -32.38
N ALA A 54 -14.87 -0.83 -31.74
CA ALA A 54 -13.79 -1.59 -31.15
C ALA A 54 -14.45 -2.58 -30.19
N GLN A 55 -14.62 -3.83 -30.64
CA GLN A 55 -14.92 -4.94 -29.78
C GLN A 55 -13.79 -4.95 -28.76
N GLY A 56 -14.12 -4.49 -27.55
CA GLY A 56 -13.23 -4.51 -26.43
C GLY A 56 -12.70 -5.92 -26.34
N ARG A 57 -11.42 -6.10 -26.69
CA ARG A 57 -10.68 -7.31 -26.31
C ARG A 57 -10.67 -7.25 -24.80
N GLY A 58 -11.62 -7.97 -24.21
CA GLY A 58 -11.78 -8.08 -22.78
C GLY A 58 -10.42 -8.45 -22.21
N GLY A 59 -9.94 -7.66 -21.25
CA GLY A 59 -8.77 -8.05 -20.47
C GLY A 59 -8.97 -9.45 -19.87
N PRO A 60 -7.89 -10.09 -19.38
CA PRO A 60 -7.97 -11.42 -18.79
C PRO A 60 -9.17 -11.53 -17.86
N GLN A 61 -10.05 -12.49 -18.14
CA GLN A 61 -11.31 -12.59 -17.43
C GLN A 61 -11.02 -13.13 -16.03
N VAL A 62 -10.98 -12.24 -15.05
CA VAL A 62 -10.71 -12.62 -13.66
C VAL A 62 -11.81 -13.57 -13.19
N PRO A 63 -11.47 -14.78 -12.70
CA PRO A 63 -12.46 -15.73 -12.25
C PRO A 63 -13.33 -15.13 -11.14
N THR A 64 -14.61 -15.49 -11.11
CA THR A 64 -15.48 -15.14 -9.98
C THR A 64 -14.89 -15.73 -8.70
N PRO A 65 -14.63 -14.90 -7.67
CA PRO A 65 -14.08 -15.38 -6.42
C PRO A 65 -15.00 -16.39 -5.75
N LYS A 66 -14.40 -17.38 -5.11
CA LYS A 66 -15.09 -18.36 -4.27
C LYS A 66 -14.44 -18.35 -2.88
N ASN A 67 -15.18 -18.76 -1.85
CA ASN A 67 -14.69 -18.83 -0.47
C ASN A 67 -14.20 -17.48 0.09
N LEU A 68 -14.97 -16.41 -0.16
CA LEU A 68 -14.76 -15.12 0.49
C LEU A 68 -15.27 -15.18 1.94
N GLN A 69 -14.35 -15.05 2.90
CA GLN A 69 -14.64 -15.11 4.34
C GLN A 69 -14.58 -13.73 5.02
N PHE A 70 -13.78 -12.80 4.47
CA PHE A 70 -13.63 -11.44 4.99
C PHE A 70 -14.39 -10.41 4.14
N PHE A 71 -14.33 -10.55 2.81
CA PHE A 71 -15.02 -9.67 1.86
C PHE A 71 -16.47 -10.12 1.61
N PRO A 72 -17.34 -9.21 1.12
CA PRO A 72 -18.68 -9.56 0.67
C PRO A 72 -18.68 -10.74 -0.32
N LYS A 73 -19.60 -11.68 -0.14
CA LYS A 73 -19.62 -12.95 -0.90
C LYS A 73 -19.99 -12.79 -2.38
N ASP A 74 -20.60 -11.67 -2.74
CA ASP A 74 -21.08 -11.30 -4.07
C ASP A 74 -20.07 -10.46 -4.87
N MET A 75 -18.88 -10.19 -4.31
CA MET A 75 -17.84 -9.43 -4.99
C MET A 75 -17.32 -10.15 -6.24
N THR A 76 -17.18 -9.41 -7.34
CA THR A 76 -16.69 -9.91 -8.63
C THR A 76 -15.16 -10.00 -8.68
N GLY A 77 -14.63 -10.76 -9.64
CA GLY A 77 -13.19 -10.86 -9.88
C GLY A 77 -12.55 -9.50 -10.16
N ALA A 78 -13.23 -8.65 -10.94
CA ALA A 78 -12.78 -7.31 -11.26
C ALA A 78 -12.70 -6.39 -10.02
N GLN A 79 -13.58 -6.56 -9.04
CA GLN A 79 -13.57 -5.78 -7.80
C GLN A 79 -12.47 -6.23 -6.83
N ILE A 80 -12.18 -7.53 -6.75
CA ILE A 80 -11.21 -8.05 -5.78
C ILE A 80 -9.76 -8.00 -6.29
N LEU A 81 -9.54 -8.09 -7.59
CA LEU A 81 -8.19 -8.08 -8.18
C LEU A 81 -7.33 -6.87 -7.72
N PRO A 82 -7.80 -5.62 -7.76
CA PRO A 82 -6.99 -4.48 -7.30
C PRO A 82 -6.65 -4.57 -5.80
N ILE A 83 -7.55 -5.14 -4.98
CA ILE A 83 -7.28 -5.37 -3.55
C ILE A 83 -6.11 -6.35 -3.39
N MET A 84 -6.13 -7.45 -4.15
CA MET A 84 -5.05 -8.46 -4.12
C MET A 84 -3.73 -7.89 -4.64
N GLN A 85 -3.77 -7.05 -5.67
CA GLN A 85 -2.58 -6.35 -6.18
C GLN A 85 -1.97 -5.40 -5.13
N ASN A 86 -2.81 -4.71 -4.36
CA ASN A 86 -2.34 -3.87 -3.25
C ASN A 86 -1.68 -4.70 -2.14
N PHE A 87 -2.20 -5.89 -1.82
CA PHE A 87 -1.55 -6.80 -0.86
C PHE A 87 -0.19 -7.27 -1.37
N ASN A 88 -0.10 -7.66 -2.64
CA ASN A 88 1.17 -8.03 -3.26
C ASN A 88 2.21 -6.91 -3.16
N ALA A 89 1.84 -5.68 -3.50
CA ALA A 89 2.73 -4.52 -3.41
C ALA A 89 3.15 -4.22 -1.97
N ALA A 90 2.21 -4.27 -1.02
CA ALA A 90 2.49 -4.01 0.39
C ALA A 90 3.47 -5.02 1.01
N LEU A 91 3.38 -6.29 0.60
CA LEU A 91 4.20 -7.39 1.13
C LEU A 91 5.45 -7.68 0.28
N GLY A 92 5.58 -7.12 -0.91
CA GLY A 92 6.66 -7.44 -1.84
C GLY A 92 6.60 -8.88 -2.37
N VAL A 93 5.40 -9.40 -2.59
CA VAL A 93 5.16 -10.79 -3.03
C VAL A 93 4.28 -10.83 -4.28
N ASN A 94 4.05 -12.03 -4.81
CA ASN A 94 3.13 -12.26 -5.92
C ASN A 94 1.94 -13.14 -5.48
N CYS A 95 1.00 -13.39 -6.40
CA CYS A 95 -0.20 -14.18 -6.14
C CYS A 95 0.12 -15.59 -5.60
N THR A 96 1.23 -16.19 -6.04
CA THR A 96 1.62 -17.55 -5.69
C THR A 96 2.11 -17.63 -4.23
N TYR A 97 2.43 -16.51 -3.59
CA TYR A 97 2.76 -16.51 -2.16
C TYR A 97 1.59 -16.95 -1.29
N CYS A 98 0.36 -16.53 -1.64
CA CYS A 98 -0.85 -16.84 -0.88
C CYS A 98 -1.76 -17.87 -1.56
N HIS A 99 -1.77 -17.94 -2.89
CA HIS A 99 -2.71 -18.78 -3.63
C HIS A 99 -2.02 -19.96 -4.33
N ASN A 100 -2.80 -21.00 -4.61
CA ASN A 100 -2.40 -22.10 -5.49
C ASN A 100 -2.68 -21.70 -6.93
N ALA A 101 -2.00 -20.67 -7.41
CA ALA A 101 -2.22 -20.08 -8.72
C ALA A 101 -0.88 -19.66 -9.33
N GLU A 102 -0.78 -19.75 -10.65
CA GLU A 102 0.35 -19.29 -11.46
C GLU A 102 -0.14 -18.25 -12.49
N PRO A 103 0.71 -17.29 -12.92
CA PRO A 103 0.36 -16.41 -14.03
C PRO A 103 0.09 -17.19 -15.34
N PRO A 104 -0.83 -16.71 -16.20
CA PRO A 104 -1.75 -15.59 -15.99
C PRO A 104 -2.90 -15.94 -15.03
N VAL A 105 -3.61 -14.93 -14.49
CA VAL A 105 -4.65 -15.11 -13.46
C VAL A 105 -5.74 -16.10 -13.87
N ASP A 106 -6.11 -16.13 -15.14
CA ASP A 106 -7.14 -16.99 -15.74
C ASP A 106 -6.61 -18.35 -16.22
N ARG A 107 -5.37 -18.72 -15.87
CA ARG A 107 -4.79 -20.01 -16.23
C ARG A 107 -5.66 -21.18 -15.73
N PRO A 108 -6.03 -22.14 -16.59
CA PRO A 108 -6.70 -23.36 -16.18
C PRO A 108 -5.89 -24.11 -15.12
N GLY A 109 -6.54 -24.50 -14.02
CA GLY A 109 -5.91 -25.17 -12.88
C GLY A 109 -5.52 -24.24 -11.73
N ASN A 110 -5.61 -22.92 -11.88
CA ASN A 110 -5.47 -21.99 -10.76
C ASN A 110 -6.61 -22.20 -9.75
N ASP A 111 -6.26 -22.32 -8.47
CA ASP A 111 -7.18 -22.37 -7.35
C ASP A 111 -6.93 -21.21 -6.37
N PHE A 112 -7.70 -20.14 -6.55
CA PHE A 112 -7.70 -19.00 -5.64
C PHE A 112 -8.55 -19.25 -4.38
N ALA A 113 -9.44 -20.24 -4.39
CA ALA A 113 -10.41 -20.50 -3.33
C ALA A 113 -9.83 -21.38 -2.21
N SER A 114 -8.91 -22.29 -2.54
CA SER A 114 -8.24 -23.19 -1.60
C SER A 114 -7.56 -22.45 -0.45
N ASP A 115 -7.64 -23.05 0.73
CA ASP A 115 -7.01 -22.61 1.97
C ASP A 115 -5.82 -23.47 2.35
N ASP A 116 -5.25 -24.24 1.42
CA ASP A 116 -4.13 -25.14 1.72
C ASP A 116 -2.86 -24.39 2.13
N LYS A 117 -2.71 -23.13 1.67
CA LYS A 117 -1.58 -22.27 2.02
C LYS A 117 -1.80 -21.55 3.34
N GLU A 118 -0.91 -21.81 4.29
CA GLU A 118 -0.86 -21.14 5.59
C GLU A 118 -0.71 -19.61 5.48
N THR A 119 -0.02 -19.11 4.46
CA THR A 119 0.11 -17.68 4.18
C THR A 119 -1.24 -17.01 3.95
N LYS A 120 -2.17 -17.69 3.25
CA LYS A 120 -3.55 -17.19 3.05
C LYS A 120 -4.35 -17.17 4.35
N LYS A 121 -4.24 -18.22 5.17
CA LYS A 121 -4.88 -18.26 6.50
C LYS A 121 -4.39 -17.11 7.38
N LYS A 122 -3.06 -16.90 7.42
CA LYS A 122 -2.44 -15.77 8.14
C LYS A 122 -2.90 -14.41 7.58
N ALA A 123 -2.99 -14.26 6.26
CA ALA A 123 -3.48 -13.03 5.65
C ALA A 123 -4.90 -12.68 6.12
N ARG A 124 -5.80 -13.67 6.29
CA ARG A 124 -7.14 -13.41 6.86
C ARG A 124 -7.09 -12.89 8.30
N VAL A 125 -6.21 -13.45 9.13
CA VAL A 125 -6.01 -12.95 10.50
C VAL A 125 -5.50 -11.50 10.47
N MET A 126 -4.56 -11.18 9.57
CA MET A 126 -4.04 -9.81 9.42
C MET A 126 -5.11 -8.82 8.91
N LEU A 127 -6.02 -9.26 8.03
CA LEU A 127 -7.16 -8.44 7.59
C LEU A 127 -8.10 -8.11 8.76
N ALA A 128 -8.40 -9.09 9.60
CA ALA A 128 -9.19 -8.88 10.81
C ALA A 128 -8.49 -7.91 11.77
N MET A 129 -7.20 -8.12 12.04
CA MET A 129 -6.39 -7.24 12.89
C MET A 129 -6.42 -5.77 12.39
N ALA A 130 -6.18 -5.55 11.10
CA ALA A 130 -6.16 -4.19 10.54
C ALA A 130 -7.53 -3.52 10.66
N ARG A 131 -8.62 -4.24 10.37
CA ARG A 131 -9.98 -3.74 10.56
C ARG A 131 -10.25 -3.37 12.03
N ASP A 132 -9.90 -4.26 12.96
CA ASP A 132 -10.18 -4.07 14.37
C ASP A 132 -9.40 -2.88 14.95
N VAL A 133 -8.12 -2.70 14.55
CA VAL A 133 -7.32 -1.51 14.90
C VAL A 133 -7.97 -0.25 14.36
N ASN A 134 -8.36 -0.22 13.08
CA ASN A 134 -8.93 0.97 12.45
C ASN A 134 -10.30 1.34 13.06
N MET A 135 -11.14 0.35 13.39
CA MET A 135 -12.40 0.59 14.09
C MET A 135 -12.18 1.13 15.49
N LYS A 136 -11.19 0.59 16.22
CA LYS A 136 -10.84 1.09 17.55
C LYS A 136 -10.34 2.54 17.49
N LEU A 137 -9.48 2.87 16.53
CA LEU A 137 -9.00 4.25 16.35
C LEU A 137 -10.15 5.22 16.08
N GLN A 138 -11.13 4.84 15.26
CA GLN A 138 -12.34 5.65 15.04
C GLN A 138 -13.12 5.89 16.32
N ALA A 139 -13.37 4.83 17.10
CA ALA A 139 -14.14 4.92 18.33
C ALA A 139 -13.45 5.77 19.41
N GLU A 140 -12.14 5.56 19.62
CA GLU A 140 -11.39 6.21 20.71
C GLU A 140 -11.01 7.66 20.39
N LEU A 141 -10.79 7.99 19.11
CA LEU A 141 -10.38 9.34 18.70
C LEU A 141 -11.57 10.25 18.33
N GLY A 142 -12.79 9.70 18.26
CA GLY A 142 -14.00 10.46 17.95
C GLY A 142 -14.00 11.11 16.56
N LYS A 143 -13.18 10.61 15.64
CA LYS A 143 -13.06 11.12 14.27
C LYS A 143 -13.69 10.15 13.27
N PRO A 144 -14.36 10.65 12.21
CA PRO A 144 -14.86 9.78 11.15
C PRO A 144 -13.70 9.10 10.41
N ALA A 145 -13.97 7.93 9.82
CA ALA A 145 -12.96 7.13 9.10
C ALA A 145 -12.19 7.91 8.03
N ALA A 146 -12.84 8.87 7.38
CA ALA A 146 -12.25 9.71 6.33
C ALA A 146 -11.20 10.70 6.85
N GLU A 147 -11.21 11.00 8.14
CA GLU A 147 -10.27 11.93 8.80
C GLU A 147 -9.14 11.19 9.54
N LEU A 148 -9.14 9.86 9.52
CA LEU A 148 -8.12 9.03 10.17
C LEU A 148 -7.20 8.38 9.16
N THR A 149 -5.92 8.38 9.48
CA THR A 149 -4.95 7.56 8.76
C THR A 149 -5.15 6.11 9.19
N ASN A 150 -5.73 5.30 8.30
CA ASN A 150 -5.95 3.89 8.55
C ASN A 150 -4.64 3.10 8.47
N VAL A 151 -4.48 2.15 9.38
CA VAL A 151 -3.47 1.10 9.30
C VAL A 151 -3.79 0.22 8.08
N GLN A 152 -2.80 0.04 7.23
CA GLN A 152 -2.85 -0.79 6.04
C GLN A 152 -1.73 -1.83 6.08
N CYS A 153 -1.77 -2.82 5.20
CA CYS A 153 -0.71 -3.82 5.09
C CYS A 153 0.68 -3.16 4.93
N VAL A 154 0.75 -2.10 4.11
CA VAL A 154 1.99 -1.35 3.84
C VAL A 154 2.53 -0.62 5.06
N THR A 155 1.68 -0.27 6.04
CA THR A 155 2.10 0.43 7.27
C THR A 155 3.18 -0.36 8.02
N CYS A 156 3.05 -1.69 8.07
CA CYS A 156 4.04 -2.57 8.68
C CYS A 156 4.93 -3.26 7.64
N HIS A 157 4.35 -3.87 6.61
CA HIS A 157 5.07 -4.71 5.66
C HIS A 157 6.08 -3.97 4.81
N ARG A 158 5.77 -2.74 4.38
CA ARG A 158 6.73 -1.86 3.68
C ARG A 158 7.50 -2.54 2.53
N GLY A 159 6.88 -3.48 1.83
CA GLY A 159 7.46 -4.22 0.70
C GLY A 159 8.21 -5.50 1.10
N VAL A 160 8.06 -5.99 2.33
CA VAL A 160 8.60 -7.27 2.78
C VAL A 160 7.55 -8.13 3.48
N ALA A 161 7.55 -9.43 3.20
CA ALA A 161 6.53 -10.35 3.71
C ALA A 161 6.59 -10.53 5.23
N ILE A 162 7.76 -10.30 5.85
CA ILE A 162 7.97 -10.40 7.29
C ILE A 162 8.52 -9.06 7.80
N PRO A 163 7.70 -8.22 8.44
CA PRO A 163 8.07 -6.85 8.82
C PRO A 163 8.90 -6.79 10.09
N LYS A 164 10.17 -7.24 10.02
CA LYS A 164 11.13 -7.04 11.11
C LYS A 164 11.91 -5.74 10.89
N GLN A 165 12.23 -5.06 12.00
CA GLN A 165 13.18 -3.93 11.96
C GLN A 165 14.57 -4.43 11.61
N LEU A 166 15.36 -3.63 10.88
CA LEU A 166 16.70 -4.02 10.44
C LEU A 166 17.62 -4.35 11.62
N VAL A 167 17.56 -3.57 12.70
CA VAL A 167 18.27 -3.87 13.96
C VAL A 167 17.92 -5.27 14.45
N ALA A 168 16.62 -5.60 14.55
CA ALA A 168 16.20 -6.92 15.03
C ALA A 168 16.70 -8.06 14.15
N ILE A 169 16.71 -7.87 12.83
CA ILE A 169 17.26 -8.85 11.87
C ILE A 169 18.75 -9.08 12.14
N MET A 170 19.54 -8.00 12.17
CA MET A 170 20.99 -8.09 12.41
C MET A 170 21.31 -8.71 13.77
N MET A 171 20.60 -8.31 14.83
CA MET A 171 20.83 -8.83 16.18
C MET A 171 20.46 -10.31 16.30
N GLU A 172 19.39 -10.76 15.64
CA GLU A 172 19.02 -12.17 15.58
C GLU A 172 20.09 -13.01 14.87
N THR A 173 20.58 -12.55 13.72
CA THR A 173 21.66 -13.23 12.98
C THR A 173 22.98 -13.16 13.72
N ALA A 174 23.33 -12.05 14.39
CA ALA A 174 24.53 -11.98 15.21
C ALA A 174 24.47 -12.98 16.37
N GLY A 175 23.29 -13.15 16.99
CA GLY A 175 23.07 -14.13 18.05
C GLY A 175 23.13 -15.59 17.60
N LYS A 176 22.66 -15.89 16.39
CA LYS A 176 22.55 -17.28 15.86
C LYS A 176 23.78 -17.71 15.07
N ASP A 177 24.26 -16.84 14.19
CA ASP A 177 25.24 -17.15 13.14
C ASP A 177 26.52 -16.32 13.28
N GLY A 178 26.59 -15.42 14.26
CA GLY A 178 27.74 -14.58 14.56
C GLY A 178 27.76 -13.24 13.82
N ILE A 179 28.55 -12.30 14.35
CA ILE A 179 28.58 -10.90 13.89
C ILE A 179 28.95 -10.74 12.41
N ASN A 180 29.89 -11.54 11.90
CA ASN A 180 30.29 -11.45 10.49
C ASN A 180 29.12 -11.79 9.54
N LYS A 181 28.24 -12.71 9.93
CA LYS A 181 27.02 -13.04 9.17
C LYS A 181 25.99 -11.92 9.26
N ALA A 182 25.86 -11.27 10.41
CA ALA A 182 24.98 -10.10 10.57
C ALA A 182 25.44 -8.91 9.73
N VAL A 183 26.74 -8.63 9.69
CA VAL A 183 27.35 -7.60 8.85
C VAL A 183 27.10 -7.90 7.37
N GLN A 184 27.35 -9.14 6.92
CA GLN A 184 27.05 -9.55 5.55
C GLN A 184 25.57 -9.39 5.21
N GLN A 185 24.68 -9.81 6.12
CA GLN A 185 23.24 -9.70 5.92
C GLN A 185 22.80 -8.22 5.83
N TYR A 186 23.36 -7.32 6.62
CA TYR A 186 23.12 -5.88 6.47
C TYR A 186 23.51 -5.40 5.07
N GLN A 187 24.69 -5.79 4.58
CA GLN A 187 25.19 -5.37 3.27
C GLN A 187 24.30 -5.90 2.13
N ASP A 188 23.86 -7.16 2.23
CA ASP A 188 22.95 -7.77 1.26
C ASP A 188 21.58 -7.07 1.26
N LEU A 189 21.03 -6.81 2.44
CA LEU A 189 19.77 -6.07 2.59
C LEU A 189 19.90 -4.64 2.08
N ARG A 190 21.01 -3.95 2.36
CA ARG A 190 21.28 -2.60 1.84
C ARG A 190 21.35 -2.61 0.33
N LYS A 191 22.06 -3.55 -0.28
CA LYS A 191 22.15 -3.69 -1.74
C LYS A 191 20.76 -3.85 -2.38
N GLN A 192 19.86 -4.59 -1.72
CA GLN A 192 18.52 -4.86 -2.26
C GLN A 192 17.50 -3.74 -1.97
N TYR A 193 17.56 -3.13 -0.79
CA TYR A 193 16.49 -2.27 -0.27
C TYR A 193 16.91 -0.82 0.02
N TYR A 194 18.16 -0.43 -0.21
CA TYR A 194 18.56 0.96 0.01
C TYR A 194 17.79 1.92 -0.89
N GLY A 195 17.21 2.95 -0.28
CA GLY A 195 16.29 3.89 -0.94
C GLY A 195 14.84 3.40 -1.03
N ALA A 196 14.57 2.13 -0.70
CA ALA A 196 13.21 1.64 -0.50
C ALA A 196 12.73 1.93 0.93
N GLN A 197 11.44 1.78 1.15
CA GLN A 197 10.83 2.00 2.46
C GLN A 197 11.01 0.83 3.43
N ALA A 198 11.48 -0.34 2.99
CA ALA A 198 11.45 -1.59 3.77
C ALA A 198 12.26 -1.52 5.08
N TYR A 199 13.44 -0.90 5.05
CA TYR A 199 14.37 -0.85 6.18
C TYR A 199 14.98 0.54 6.30
N ASP A 200 15.27 0.92 7.55
CA ASP A 200 16.05 2.11 7.85
C ASP A 200 17.54 1.76 7.78
N PHE A 201 18.26 2.36 6.83
CA PHE A 201 19.70 2.22 6.68
C PHE A 201 20.45 3.50 7.07
N SER A 202 19.89 4.30 7.97
CA SER A 202 20.58 5.42 8.61
C SER A 202 21.59 4.96 9.65
N ASP A 203 22.43 5.89 10.09
CA ASP A 203 23.40 5.70 11.15
C ASP A 203 22.74 5.27 12.48
N ALA A 204 21.52 5.74 12.75
CA ALA A 204 20.75 5.41 13.94
C ALA A 204 20.52 3.90 14.09
N THR A 205 20.31 3.17 12.98
CA THR A 205 20.12 1.72 13.01
C THR A 205 21.39 0.99 13.46
N LEU A 206 22.54 1.33 12.88
CA LEU A 206 23.82 0.69 13.24
C LEU A 206 24.29 1.12 14.64
N PHE A 207 24.03 2.37 15.03
CA PHE A 207 24.28 2.84 16.39
C PHE A 207 23.42 2.11 17.43
N ALA A 208 22.12 1.90 17.15
CA ALA A 208 21.24 1.13 18.01
C ALA A 208 21.70 -0.33 18.15
N ALA A 209 22.13 -0.96 17.06
CA ALA A 209 22.69 -2.31 17.09
C ALA A 209 23.96 -2.38 17.95
N ALA A 210 24.88 -1.41 17.81
CA ALA A 210 26.09 -1.35 18.63
C ALA A 210 25.77 -1.20 20.13
N ASN A 211 24.86 -0.29 20.50
CA ASN A 211 24.45 -0.10 21.89
C ASN A 211 23.74 -1.32 22.46
N GLN A 212 22.89 -1.98 21.67
CA GLN A 212 22.23 -3.21 22.10
C GLN A 212 23.25 -4.34 22.32
N SER A 213 24.28 -4.46 21.48
CA SER A 213 25.37 -5.41 21.68
C SER A 213 26.14 -5.13 22.98
N LEU A 214 26.44 -3.87 23.30
CA LEU A 214 27.06 -3.50 24.59
C LEU A 214 26.17 -3.87 25.78
N ALA A 215 24.87 -3.59 25.71
CA ALA A 215 23.91 -3.96 26.77
C ALA A 215 23.83 -5.48 27.00
N MET A 216 24.19 -6.27 25.99
CA MET A 216 24.27 -7.74 26.07
C MET A 216 25.69 -8.26 26.40
N ASN A 217 26.63 -7.39 26.80
CA ASN A 217 28.04 -7.72 27.06
C ASN A 217 28.75 -8.36 25.85
N LYS A 218 28.44 -7.89 24.64
CA LYS A 218 29.09 -8.30 23.38
C LYS A 218 29.89 -7.14 22.77
N PRO A 219 31.07 -6.81 23.31
CA PRO A 219 31.86 -5.67 22.85
C PRO A 219 32.37 -5.84 21.41
N ASP A 220 32.73 -7.05 21.00
CA ASP A 220 33.20 -7.32 19.63
C ASP A 220 32.09 -7.06 18.60
N ASP A 221 30.86 -7.50 18.89
CA ASP A 221 29.68 -7.22 18.07
C ASP A 221 29.42 -5.71 17.97
N ALA A 222 29.57 -4.99 19.10
CA ALA A 222 29.38 -3.54 19.14
C ALA A 222 30.42 -2.81 18.29
N ILE A 223 31.69 -3.21 18.38
CA ILE A 223 32.78 -2.65 17.57
C ILE A 223 32.52 -2.88 16.09
N ALA A 224 32.11 -4.09 15.70
CA ALA A 224 31.82 -4.40 14.31
C ALA A 224 30.66 -3.56 13.74
N PHE A 225 29.56 -3.38 14.49
CA PHE A 225 28.47 -2.50 14.06
C PHE A 225 28.90 -1.02 13.99
N ALA A 226 29.73 -0.55 14.93
CA ALA A 226 30.29 0.80 14.89
C ALA A 226 31.21 1.01 13.67
N GLN A 227 32.08 0.04 13.37
CA GLN A 227 32.93 0.06 12.17
C GLN A 227 32.10 0.04 10.89
N LEU A 228 31.04 -0.78 10.85
CA LEU A 228 30.10 -0.81 9.73
C LEU A 228 29.40 0.54 9.55
N ASN A 229 29.07 1.23 10.65
CA ASN A 229 28.49 2.56 10.61
C ASN A 229 29.45 3.56 9.95
N LEU A 230 30.70 3.60 10.41
CA LEU A 230 31.74 4.43 9.82
C LEU A 230 31.96 4.14 8.33
N ALA A 231 31.86 2.88 7.91
CA ALA A 231 32.06 2.51 6.51
C ALA A 231 30.97 3.06 5.55
N TYR A 232 29.75 3.32 6.04
CA TYR A 232 28.63 3.77 5.21
C TYR A 232 28.14 5.20 5.50
N HIS A 233 28.56 5.79 6.62
CA HIS A 233 28.00 7.05 7.13
C HIS A 233 29.07 8.06 7.61
N ALA A 234 30.36 7.80 7.40
CA ALA A 234 31.43 8.75 7.68
C ALA A 234 31.61 9.81 6.58
#